data_AF-A0A4U8TEF6-F1
#
_entry.id   AF-A0A4U8TEF6-F1
#
_cell.length_a   1.000
_cell.length_b   1.000
_cell.length_c   1.000
_cell.angle_alpha   90.00
_cell.angle_beta   90.00
_cell.angle_gamma   90.00
#
_symmetry.space_group_name_H-M   'P 1'
#
loop_
_entity.id
_entity.type
_entity.pdbx_description
1 polymer ?
#
loop_
_entity_poly.entity_id
_entity_poly.type
_entity_poly.pdbx_seq_one_letter_code
_entity_poly.pdbx_strand_id
1 'polypeptide(L)'
;MAKQAKQKKHDLVSSLHNASNVAYLAPLDDNKWLLEFVAGKLKSNEAWFLKTEDNKEFVVLPQNALNNLLGHLRISHEEKLKILLRYEIKDLMPIDIEDTMVVAIHELEKHRQ
;
A
#
# COMPACT_ATOMS: atom_id res chain seq x y z
N MET A 1 -12.61 -13.83 -13.27
CA MET A 1 -11.26 -13.61 -12.68
C MET A 1 -11.06 -12.18 -12.15
N ALA A 2 -11.48 -11.11 -12.84
CA ALA A 2 -11.31 -9.72 -12.37
C ALA A 2 -11.99 -9.37 -11.02
N LYS A 3 -13.16 -9.96 -10.72
CA LYS A 3 -13.88 -9.73 -9.45
C LYS A 3 -13.11 -10.24 -8.22
N GLN A 4 -12.43 -11.38 -8.32
CA GLN A 4 -11.65 -11.96 -7.21
C GLN A 4 -10.40 -11.14 -6.87
N ALA A 5 -9.78 -10.49 -7.86
CA ALA A 5 -8.62 -9.62 -7.63
C ALA A 5 -9.01 -8.31 -6.93
N LYS A 6 -10.18 -7.75 -7.24
CA LYS A 6 -10.74 -6.58 -6.51
C LYS A 6 -11.09 -6.92 -5.06
N GLN A 7 -11.68 -8.09 -4.82
CA GLN A 7 -12.06 -8.56 -3.47
C GLN A 7 -10.82 -8.66 -2.55
N LYS A 8 -9.77 -9.36 -3.02
CA LYS A 8 -8.52 -9.54 -2.26
C LYS A 8 -7.82 -8.23 -1.90
N LYS A 9 -7.97 -7.17 -2.70
CA LYS A 9 -7.39 -5.86 -2.42
C LYS A 9 -8.13 -5.13 -1.29
N HIS A 10 -9.46 -5.21 -1.27
CA HIS A 10 -10.27 -4.60 -0.22
C HIS A 10 -10.00 -5.25 1.13
N ASP A 11 -9.84 -6.58 1.14
CA ASP A 11 -9.58 -7.36 2.35
C ASP A 11 -8.23 -7.02 3.00
N LEU A 12 -7.19 -6.72 2.20
CA LEU A 12 -5.90 -6.31 2.74
C LEU A 12 -5.96 -4.95 3.44
N VAL A 13 -6.52 -3.94 2.76
CA VAL A 13 -6.60 -2.57 3.30
C VAL A 13 -7.50 -2.53 4.53
N SER A 14 -8.61 -3.28 4.53
CA SER A 14 -9.46 -3.40 5.70
C SER A 14 -8.78 -4.16 6.85
N SER A 15 -7.98 -5.20 6.56
CA SER A 15 -7.21 -5.92 7.59
C SER A 15 -6.16 -5.04 8.26
N LEU A 16 -5.53 -4.12 7.53
CA LEU A 16 -4.59 -3.14 8.08
C LEU A 16 -5.27 -2.11 8.99
N HIS A 17 -6.51 -1.71 8.66
CA HIS A 17 -7.25 -0.72 9.44
C HIS A 17 -7.89 -1.34 10.69
N ASN A 18 -8.35 -2.59 10.61
CA ASN A 18 -9.14 -3.23 11.67
C ASN A 18 -8.33 -4.16 12.56
N ALA A 19 -7.07 -4.43 12.23
CA ALA A 19 -6.18 -5.33 12.96
C ALA A 19 -6.81 -6.69 13.32
N SER A 20 -7.63 -7.23 12.42
CA SER A 20 -8.52 -8.35 12.72
C SER A 20 -7.82 -9.72 12.75
N ASN A 21 -6.55 -9.79 12.36
CA ASN A 21 -5.77 -11.02 12.29
C ASN A 21 -4.54 -10.89 13.19
N VAL A 22 -4.65 -11.40 14.42
CA VAL A 22 -3.68 -11.24 15.50
C VAL A 22 -3.09 -12.59 15.84
N ALA A 23 -1.77 -12.67 15.89
CA ALA A 23 -1.05 -13.84 16.34
C ALA A 23 -0.02 -13.49 17.41
N TYR A 24 0.24 -14.44 18.29
CA TYR A 24 1.28 -14.39 19.30
C TYR A 24 2.50 -15.17 18.79
N LEU A 25 3.68 -14.59 19.01
CA LEU A 25 4.95 -15.16 18.60
C LEU A 25 5.77 -15.47 19.84
N ALA A 26 6.01 -16.76 20.10
CA ALA A 26 6.78 -17.24 21.24
C ALA A 26 8.01 -18.05 20.75
N PRO A 27 9.17 -17.93 21.41
CA PRO A 27 10.31 -18.77 21.08
C PRO A 27 10.03 -20.22 21.49
N LEU A 28 10.35 -21.16 20.61
CA LEU A 28 10.24 -22.61 20.88
C LEU A 28 11.63 -23.24 21.06
N ASP A 29 12.64 -22.71 20.36
CA ASP A 29 14.05 -23.14 20.38
C ASP A 29 14.92 -22.00 19.79
N ASP A 30 16.25 -22.12 19.82
CA ASP A 30 17.19 -21.07 19.37
C ASP A 30 16.89 -20.51 17.96
N ASN A 31 16.34 -21.35 17.07
CA ASN A 31 15.98 -21.00 15.70
C ASN A 31 14.51 -21.27 15.35
N LYS A 32 13.66 -21.60 16.33
CA LYS A 32 12.26 -21.95 16.08
C LYS A 32 11.35 -21.07 16.89
N TRP A 33 10.33 -20.57 16.23
CA TRP A 33 9.31 -19.74 16.85
C TRP A 33 7.95 -20.38 16.63
N LEU A 34 7.15 -20.41 17.68
CA LEU A 34 5.75 -20.76 17.65
C LEU A 34 4.94 -19.53 17.28
N LEU A 35 4.04 -19.70 16.31
CA LEU A 35 3.11 -18.66 15.92
C LEU A 35 1.69 -19.17 16.17
N GLU A 36 1.00 -18.56 17.12
CA GLU A 36 -0.35 -18.93 17.52
C GLU A 36 -1.33 -17.82 17.18
N PHE A 37 -2.33 -18.10 16.34
CA PHE A 37 -3.35 -17.12 15.98
C PHE A 37 -4.40 -17.01 17.09
N VAL A 38 -4.43 -15.86 17.76
CA VAL A 38 -5.45 -15.52 18.78
C VAL A 38 -6.76 -15.13 18.10
N ALA A 39 -6.67 -14.44 16.96
CA ALA A 39 -7.80 -14.08 16.12
C ALA A 39 -7.42 -14.22 14.65
N GLY A 40 -8.21 -14.96 13.87
CA GLY A 40 -7.95 -15.17 12.45
C GLY A 40 -7.20 -16.47 12.14
N LYS A 41 -6.56 -16.52 10.97
CA LYS A 41 -5.83 -17.68 10.43
C LYS A 41 -4.73 -17.20 9.48
N LEU A 42 -3.77 -18.07 9.19
CA LEU A 42 -2.75 -17.84 8.17
C LEU A 42 -3.41 -17.62 6.80
N LYS A 43 -3.36 -16.38 6.30
CA LYS A 43 -4.01 -15.96 5.05
C LYS A 43 -3.10 -15.06 4.22
N SER A 44 -2.93 -15.38 2.95
CA SER A 44 -2.01 -14.68 2.04
C SER A 44 -2.56 -13.38 1.45
N ASN A 45 -3.76 -12.94 1.84
CA ASN A 45 -4.43 -11.73 1.37
C ASN A 45 -4.72 -10.71 2.47
N GLU A 46 -4.24 -10.93 3.69
CA GLU A 46 -4.50 -10.09 4.86
C GLU A 46 -3.18 -9.82 5.59
N ALA A 47 -3.11 -8.71 6.33
CA ALA A 47 -2.01 -8.40 7.24
C ALA A 47 -2.14 -9.20 8.54
N TRP A 48 -1.01 -9.64 9.12
CA TRP A 48 -0.98 -10.31 10.42
C TRP A 48 -0.27 -9.44 11.44
N PHE A 49 -0.91 -9.23 12.59
CA PHE A 49 -0.37 -8.45 13.70
C PHE A 49 0.22 -9.42 14.71
N LEU A 50 1.55 -9.42 14.82
CA LEU A 50 2.28 -10.31 15.71
C LEU A 50 2.60 -9.57 17.01
N LYS A 51 2.34 -10.22 18.14
CA LYS A 51 2.80 -9.77 19.45
C LYS A 51 3.79 -10.78 20.01
N THR A 52 4.95 -10.31 20.45
CA THR A 52 5.93 -11.16 21.15
C THR A 52 5.75 -11.10 22.65
N GLU A 53 6.39 -12.02 23.37
CA GLU A 53 6.42 -12.02 24.84
C GLU A 53 7.01 -10.73 25.41
N ASP A 54 8.03 -10.17 24.74
CA ASP A 54 8.65 -8.88 25.08
C ASP A 54 7.74 -7.65 24.84
N ASN A 55 6.45 -7.86 24.56
CA ASN A 55 5.49 -6.82 24.20
C ASN A 55 5.89 -6.01 22.96
N LYS A 56 6.71 -6.59 22.05
CA LYS A 56 7.02 -6.01 20.75
C LYS A 56 5.93 -6.38 19.76
N GLU A 57 5.51 -5.41 18.96
CA GLU A 57 4.47 -5.59 17.96
C GLU A 57 5.06 -5.50 16.56
N PHE A 58 4.74 -6.47 15.71
CA PHE A 58 5.17 -6.53 14.32
C PHE A 58 3.96 -6.69 13.42
N VAL A 59 4.10 -6.23 12.17
CA VAL A 59 3.11 -6.50 11.13
C VAL A 59 3.78 -7.30 10.03
N VAL A 60 3.22 -8.46 9.73
CA VAL A 60 3.66 -9.31 8.62
C VAL A 60 2.68 -9.13 7.47
N LEU A 61 3.25 -8.83 6.30
CA LEU A 61 2.52 -8.66 5.05
C LEU A 61 3.01 -9.68 4.03
N PRO A 62 2.11 -10.34 3.28
CA PRO A 62 2.49 -11.11 2.11
C PRO A 62 3.24 -10.23 1.10
N GLN A 63 4.32 -10.72 0.50
CA GLN A 63 5.15 -9.92 -0.42
C GLN A 63 4.34 -9.31 -1.57
N ASN A 64 3.41 -10.07 -2.14
CA ASN A 64 2.52 -9.60 -3.20
C ASN A 64 1.61 -8.46 -2.73
N ALA A 65 1.17 -8.50 -1.46
CA ALA A 65 0.36 -7.46 -0.86
C ALA A 65 1.16 -6.16 -0.67
N LEU A 66 2.42 -6.26 -0.20
CA LEU A 66 3.33 -5.13 -0.06
C LEU A 66 3.65 -4.48 -1.40
N ASN A 67 4.02 -5.26 -2.42
CA ASN A 67 4.33 -4.75 -3.76
C ASN A 67 3.15 -4.00 -4.38
N ASN A 68 1.92 -4.50 -4.18
CA ASN A 68 0.72 -3.83 -4.64
C ASN A 68 0.48 -2.50 -3.91
N LEU A 69 0.71 -2.46 -2.60
CA LEU A 69 0.56 -1.26 -1.80
C LEU A 69 1.57 -0.18 -2.21
N LEU A 70 2.83 -0.56 -2.41
CA LEU A 70 3.88 0.32 -2.92
C LEU A 70 3.55 0.87 -4.32
N GLY A 71 3.03 0.01 -5.21
CA GLY A 71 2.57 0.43 -6.54
C GLY A 71 1.46 1.48 -6.46
N HIS A 72 0.49 1.31 -5.55
CA HIS A 72 -0.59 2.27 -5.34
C HIS A 72 -0.10 3.59 -4.76
N LEU A 73 0.83 3.57 -3.80
CA LEU A 73 1.41 4.80 -3.24
C LEU A 73 2.13 5.62 -4.31
N ARG A 74 2.82 4.95 -5.24
CA ARG A 74 3.47 5.58 -6.39
C ARG A 74 2.46 6.23 -7.32
N ILE A 75 1.39 5.51 -7.70
CA ILE A 75 0.32 6.05 -8.56
C ILE A 75 -0.38 7.24 -7.89
N SER A 76 -0.69 7.14 -6.59
CA SER A 76 -1.35 8.22 -5.85
C SER A 76 -0.49 9.48 -5.76
N HIS A 77 0.83 9.34 -5.60
CA HIS A 77 1.74 10.48 -5.67
C HIS A 77 1.76 11.10 -7.07
N GLU A 78 1.77 10.30 -8.13
CA GLU A 78 1.72 10.79 -9.51
C GLU A 78 0.41 11.53 -9.81
N GLU A 79 -0.73 11.03 -9.35
CA GLU A 79 -2.03 11.71 -9.50
C GLU A 79 -2.06 13.04 -8.74
N LYS A 80 -1.57 13.06 -7.50
CA LYS A 80 -1.49 14.29 -6.70
C LYS A 80 -0.59 15.33 -7.37
N LEU A 81 0.56 14.91 -7.91
CA LEU A 81 1.46 15.79 -8.65
C LEU A 81 0.76 16.41 -9.88
N LYS A 82 0.03 15.60 -10.67
CA LYS A 82 -0.72 16.10 -11.83
C LYS A 82 -1.80 17.11 -11.44
N ILE A 83 -2.49 16.89 -10.32
CA ILE A 83 -3.50 17.82 -9.80
C ILE A 83 -2.85 19.15 -9.40
N LEU A 84 -1.74 19.11 -8.65
CA LEU A 84 -1.02 20.31 -8.24
C LEU A 84 -0.52 21.11 -9.44
N LEU A 85 0.09 20.43 -10.42
CA LEU A 85 0.49 21.05 -11.70
C LEU A 85 -0.66 21.71 -12.43
N ARG A 86 -1.83 21.06 -12.49
CA ARG A 86 -3.02 21.64 -13.11
C ARG A 86 -3.48 22.92 -12.40
N TYR A 87 -3.48 22.93 -11.07
CA TYR A 87 -3.80 24.14 -10.30
C TYR A 87 -2.80 25.26 -10.58
N GLU A 88 -1.51 24.95 -10.55
CA GLU A 88 -0.43 25.92 -10.72
C GLU A 88 -0.39 26.50 -12.15
N ILE A 89 -0.61 25.67 -13.17
CA ILE A 89 -0.78 26.11 -14.57
C ILE A 89 -2.00 27.02 -14.71
N LYS A 90 -3.14 26.65 -14.12
CA LYS A 90 -4.36 27.47 -14.15
C LYS A 90 -4.16 28.82 -13.46
N ASP A 91 -3.42 28.83 -12.35
CA ASP A 91 -3.24 30.03 -11.53
C ASP A 91 -2.17 30.98 -12.11
N LEU A 92 -1.19 30.47 -12.86
CA LEU A 92 -0.07 31.24 -13.41
C LEU A 92 -0.19 31.59 -14.90
N MET A 93 -1.08 30.95 -15.67
CA MET A 93 -1.19 31.16 -17.12
C MET A 93 -2.64 31.38 -17.60
N PRO A 94 -2.94 32.48 -18.33
CA PRO A 94 -4.23 32.68 -19.00
C PRO A 94 -4.23 31.99 -20.37
N ILE A 95 -3.88 30.71 -20.43
CA ILE A 95 -3.71 29.93 -21.68
C ILE A 95 -4.52 28.63 -21.57
N ASP A 96 -4.77 27.98 -22.71
CA ASP A 96 -5.41 26.66 -22.75
C ASP A 96 -4.69 25.65 -21.84
N ILE A 97 -5.41 25.25 -20.80
CA ILE A 97 -4.92 24.38 -19.73
C ILE A 97 -4.65 22.98 -20.29
N GLU A 98 -5.45 22.52 -21.25
CA GLU A 98 -5.32 21.18 -21.81
C GLU A 98 -3.96 21.04 -22.53
N ASP A 99 -3.60 21.99 -23.39
CA ASP A 99 -2.34 21.99 -24.14
C ASP A 99 -1.12 22.12 -23.22
N THR A 100 -1.21 22.99 -22.23
CA THR A 100 -0.10 23.22 -21.27
C THR A 100 0.14 21.98 -20.40
N MET A 101 -0.93 21.28 -20.01
CA MET A 101 -0.83 20.02 -19.26
C MET A 101 -0.17 18.90 -20.07
N VAL A 102 -0.40 18.83 -21.38
CA VAL A 102 0.24 17.82 -22.24
C VAL A 102 1.75 18.00 -22.26
N VAL A 103 2.23 19.23 -22.42
CA VAL A 103 3.67 19.55 -22.40
C VAL A 103 4.27 19.30 -21.01
N ALA A 104 3.59 19.71 -19.94
CA ALA A 104 4.05 19.50 -18.58
C ALA A 104 4.19 18.01 -18.23
N ILE A 105 3.22 17.17 -18.63
CA ILE A 105 3.30 15.72 -18.45
C ILE A 105 4.45 15.14 -19.28
N HIS A 106 4.62 15.59 -20.52
CA HIS A 106 5.71 15.12 -21.39
C HIS A 106 7.10 15.40 -20.80
N GLU A 107 7.31 16.58 -20.21
CA GLU A 107 8.56 16.91 -19.51
C GLU A 107 8.77 16.07 -18.24
N LEU A 108 7.72 15.86 -17.44
CA LEU A 108 7.79 14.95 -16.28
C LEU A 108 8.20 13.52 -16.69
N GLU A 109 7.70 13.02 -17.82
CA GLU A 109 8.05 11.68 -18.29
C GLU A 109 9.52 11.56 -18.73
N LYS A 110 10.14 12.63 -19.22
CA LYS A 110 11.58 12.64 -19.56
C LYS A 110 12.46 12.45 -18.33
N HIS A 111 12.04 12.95 -17.18
CA HIS A 111 12.77 12.81 -15.90
C HIS A 111 12.49 11.50 -15.16
N ARG A 112 11.74 10.57 -15.76
CA ARG A 112 11.36 9.28 -15.16
C ARG A 112 12.35 8.13 -15.46
N GLN A 113 13.41 8.40 -16.23
CA GLN A 113 14.53 7.47 -16.49
C GLN A 113 15.56 7.51 -15.37
#